data_AF-A0A0G0F0K2-F1
#
_entry.id   AF-A0A0G0F0K2-F1
#
_cell.length_a   1.000
_cell.length_b   1.000
_cell.length_c   1.000
_cell.angle_alpha   90.00
_cell.angle_beta   90.00
_cell.angle_gamma   90.00
#
_symmetry.space_group_name_H-M   'P 1'
#
loop_
_entity.id
_entity.type
_entity.pdbx_description
1 polymer ?
#
loop_
_entity_poly.entity_id
_entity_poly.type
_entity_poly.pdbx_seq_one_letter_code
_entity_poly.pdbx_strand_id
1 'polypeptide(L)' 'MKYILLFLIRIYQKTLSYDHGYMGELFPNNRPCKFAPSCSEYGYQAIDKYGAFKGTKMAIQRVARCTPNAQPGQYDPVP' A
#
# COMPACT_ATOMS: atom_id res chain seq x y z
N MET A 1 4.71 -19.16 4.87
CA MET A 1 4.70 -17.95 5.72
C MET A 1 4.19 -16.68 5.01
N LYS A 2 4.42 -16.46 3.71
CA LYS A 2 3.93 -15.25 3.00
C LYS A 2 2.40 -15.07 2.95
N TYR A 3 1.66 -16.18 2.87
CA TYR A 3 0.19 -16.16 2.79
C TYR A 3 -0.50 -15.63 4.06
N ILE A 4 0.07 -15.87 5.24
CA ILE A 4 -0.48 -15.33 6.50
C ILE A 4 -0.37 -13.81 6.50
N LEU A 5 0.78 -13.27 6.09
CA LEU A 5 0.99 -11.82 5.94
C LEU A 5 0.09 -11.22 4.86
N LEU A 6 0.00 -11.86 3.69
CA LEU A 6 -0.90 -11.39 2.62
C LEU A 6 -2.36 -11.41 3.08
N PHE A 7 -2.78 -12.43 3.83
CA PHE A 7 -4.14 -12.53 4.38
C PHE A 7 -4.42 -11.46 5.43
N LEU A 8 -3.48 -11.19 6.34
CA LEU A 8 -3.59 -10.10 7.32
C LEU A 8 -3.64 -8.73 6.63
N ILE A 9 -2.81 -8.50 5.61
CA ILE A 9 -2.81 -7.27 4.81
C ILE A 9 -4.15 -7.12 4.08
N ARG A 10 -4.70 -8.20 3.52
CA ARG A 10 -6.00 -8.17 2.84
C ARG A 10 -7.16 -7.91 3.80
N ILE A 11 -7.15 -8.51 4.98
CA ILE A 11 -8.15 -8.23 6.02
C ILE A 11 -8.06 -6.76 6.43
N TYR A 12 -6.85 -6.27 6.71
CA TYR A 12 -6.62 -4.86 7.05
C TYR A 12 -7.08 -3.91 5.93
N GLN A 13 -6.77 -4.23 4.68
CA GLN A 13 -7.24 -3.49 3.49
C GLN A 13 -8.77 -3.44 3.41
N LYS A 14 -9.46 -4.52 3.80
CA LYS A 14 -10.92 -4.67 3.68
C LYS A 14 -11.70 -4.14 4.87
N THR A 15 -11.12 -4.11 6.09
CA THR A 15 -11.82 -3.73 7.32
C THR A 15 -11.45 -2.33 7.83
N LEU A 16 -10.22 -1.85 7.58
CA LEU A 16 -9.67 -0.65 8.24
C LEU A 16 -9.03 0.35 7.28
N SER A 17 -8.74 -0.03 6.04
CA SER A 17 -7.93 0.80 5.14
C SER A 17 -8.80 1.75 4.30
N TYR A 18 -8.49 3.04 4.45
CA TYR A 18 -9.07 4.20 3.75
C TYR A 18 -8.83 4.21 2.22
N ASP A 19 -8.02 3.30 1.67
CA ASP A 19 -7.69 3.28 0.23
C ASP A 19 -8.63 2.42 -0.63
N HIS A 20 -9.32 1.42 -0.05
CA HIS A 20 -10.25 0.52 -0.77
C HIS A 20 -11.49 0.06 0.03
N GLY A 21 -11.60 0.42 1.32
CA GLY A 21 -12.76 0.13 2.13
C GLY A 21 -13.84 1.21 2.06
N TYR A 22 -14.98 0.96 2.72
CA TYR A 22 -16.16 1.84 2.85
C TYR A 22 -15.86 3.31 3.21
N MET A 23 -14.69 3.61 3.79
CA MET A 23 -14.22 4.98 4.10
C MET A 23 -13.53 5.72 2.95
N GLY A 24 -12.97 5.03 1.95
CA GLY A 24 -12.36 5.66 0.76
C GLY A 24 -13.39 6.28 -0.19
N GLU A 25 -14.61 5.75 -0.18
CA GLU A 25 -15.75 6.27 -0.94
C GLU A 25 -16.38 7.51 -0.27
N LEU A 26 -16.21 7.66 1.04
CA LEU A 26 -16.66 8.81 1.83
C LEU A 26 -15.71 10.02 1.76
N PHE A 27 -14.43 9.82 1.43
CA PHE A 27 -13.43 10.90 1.37
C PHE A 27 -12.54 10.80 0.11
N PRO A 28 -13.05 11.18 -1.07
CA PRO A 28 -12.32 11.08 -2.34
C PRO A 28 -11.03 11.92 -2.40
N ASN A 29 -10.94 12.96 -1.57
CA ASN A 29 -9.77 13.86 -1.47
C ASN A 29 -8.74 13.44 -0.41
N ASN A 30 -8.99 12.35 0.31
CA ASN A 30 -8.14 11.89 1.42
C ASN A 30 -7.52 10.54 1.07
N ARG A 31 -6.97 10.42 -0.14
CA ARG A 31 -6.02 9.34 -0.46
C ARG A 31 -4.67 9.74 0.14
N PRO A 32 -4.27 9.19 1.31
CA PRO A 32 -3.01 9.56 1.94
C PRO A 32 -1.81 9.17 1.06
N CYS A 33 -1.98 8.16 0.19
CA CYS A 33 -0.92 7.73 -0.70
C CYS A 33 -0.93 8.51 -2.02
N LYS A 34 0.19 9.17 -2.29
CA LYS A 34 0.43 9.99 -3.48
C LYS A 34 0.96 9.21 -4.68
N PHE A 35 1.26 7.93 -4.49
CA PHE A 35 1.80 7.05 -5.51
C PHE A 35 0.71 6.14 -6.07
N ALA A 36 0.86 5.77 -7.35
CA ALA A 36 0.05 4.75 -8.01
C ALA A 36 0.95 3.56 -8.42
N PRO A 37 0.64 2.31 -8.04
CA PRO A 37 -0.41 1.89 -7.11
C PRO A 37 -0.17 2.40 -5.67
N SER A 38 -1.21 2.35 -4.84
CA SER A 38 -1.17 2.81 -3.44
C SER A 38 -0.11 2.09 -2.62
N CYS A 39 0.27 2.66 -1.50
CA CYS A 39 1.39 2.21 -0.67
C CYS A 39 1.10 0.81 -0.08
N SER A 40 -0.16 0.54 0.25
CA SER A 40 -0.63 -0.76 0.72
C SER A 40 -0.69 -1.80 -0.40
N GLU A 41 -1.16 -1.42 -1.58
CA GLU A 41 -1.21 -2.27 -2.77
C GLU A 41 0.20 -2.63 -3.26
N TYR A 42 1.10 -1.66 -3.30
CA TYR A 42 2.52 -1.88 -3.55
C TYR A 42 3.12 -2.86 -2.54
N GLY A 43 2.82 -2.70 -1.25
CA GLY A 43 3.30 -3.62 -0.21
C GLY A 43 2.78 -5.04 -0.39
N TYR A 44 1.50 -5.19 -0.76
CA TYR A 44 0.91 -6.48 -1.08
C TYR A 44 1.62 -7.14 -2.29
N GLN A 45 1.77 -6.41 -3.40
CA GLN A 45 2.44 -6.90 -4.60
C GLN A 45 3.92 -7.21 -4.35
N ALA A 46 4.62 -6.39 -3.56
CA ALA A 46 6.01 -6.61 -3.22
C ALA A 46 6.20 -7.85 -2.33
N ILE A 47 5.29 -8.09 -1.37
CA ILE A 47 5.32 -9.30 -0.52
C ILE A 47 4.96 -10.55 -1.32
N ASP A 48 4.03 -10.43 -2.26
CA ASP A 48 3.64 -11.54 -3.13
C ASP A 48 4.79 -11.98 -4.05
N LYS A 49 5.46 -10.99 -4.68
CA LYS A 49 6.54 -11.20 -5.65
C LYS A 49 7.89 -11.53 -4.99
N TYR A 50 8.27 -10.82 -3.93
CA TYR A 50 9.60 -10.93 -3.31
C TYR A 50 9.61 -11.65 -1.95
N GLY A 51 8.44 -12.03 -1.44
CA GLY A 51 8.30 -12.65 -0.12
C GLY A 51 8.24 -11.64 1.02
N ALA A 52 7.91 -12.13 2.21
CA ALA A 52 7.62 -11.32 3.40
C ALA A 52 8.71 -10.29 3.73
N PHE A 53 9.98 -10.72 3.83
CA PHE A 53 11.07 -9.85 4.26
C PHE A 53 11.40 -8.76 3.24
N LYS A 54 11.65 -9.15 1.99
CA LYS A 54 12.03 -8.21 0.92
C LYS A 54 10.87 -7.32 0.51
N GLY A 55 9.65 -7.85 0.46
CA GLY A 55 8.44 -7.08 0.20
C GLY A 55 8.13 -6.05 1.29
N THR A 56 8.26 -6.43 2.57
CA THR A 56 8.07 -5.48 3.69
C THR A 56 9.10 -4.37 3.65
N LYS A 57 10.37 -4.68 3.37
CA LYS A 57 11.42 -3.67 3.22
C LYS A 57 11.10 -2.66 2.12
N MET A 58 10.67 -3.15 0.94
CA MET A 58 10.26 -2.29 -0.17
C MET A 58 9.04 -1.43 0.18
N ALA A 59 8.04 -2.01 0.85
CA ALA A 59 6.85 -1.30 1.30
C ALA A 59 7.18 -0.16 2.27
N ILE A 60 8.02 -0.43 3.29
CA ILE A 60 8.45 0.57 4.28
C ILE A 60 9.22 1.70 3.61
N GLN A 61 10.15 1.39 2.71
CA GLN A 61 10.90 2.40 1.96
C GLN A 61 9.99 3.31 1.15
N ARG A 62 8.90 2.78 0.60
CA ARG A 62 7.93 3.56 -0.15
C ARG A 62 7.02 4.41 0.74
N VAL A 63 6.55 3.87 1.87
CA VAL A 63 5.78 4.64 2.86
C VAL A 63 6.62 5.80 3.40
N ALA A 64 7.91 5.61 3.64
CA ALA A 64 8.82 6.68 4.05
C ALA A 64 8.98 7.81 3.01
N ARG A 65 8.81 7.49 1.72
CA ARG A 65 8.79 8.49 0.63
C ARG A 65 7.43 9.17 0.48
N CYS A 66 6.38 8.58 1.01
CA CYS A 66 5.03 9.12 0.98
C CYS A 66 4.84 10.21 2.05
N THR A 67 5.38 11.40 1.76
CA THR A 67 5.29 12.57 2.63
C THR A 67 4.26 13.60 2.10
N PRO A 68 3.75 14.50 2.95
CA PRO A 68 2.85 15.59 2.54
C PRO A 68 3.40 16.52 1.45
N ASN A 69 4.70 16.46 1.16
CA ASN A 69 5.35 17.23 0.09
C ASN A 69 5.69 16.41 -1.17
N ALA A 70 5.48 15.09 -1.16
CA ALA A 70 5.67 14.27 -2.36
C ALA A 70 4.69 14.67 -3.48
N GLN A 71 5.07 14.49 -4.74
CA GLN A 71 4.20 14.82 -5.86
C GLN A 71 3.04 13.82 -5.94
N PRO A 72 1.77 14.28 -6.04
CA PRO A 72 0.64 13.39 -6.24
C PRO A 72 0.68 12.76 -7.64
N GLY A 73 0.25 11.51 -7.75
CA GLY A 73 0.11 10.79 -9.01
C GLY A 73 1.39 10.13 -9.55
N GLN A 74 2.44 9.97 -8.72
CA GLN A 74 3.66 9.31 -9.18
C GLN A 74 3.43 7.81 -9.42
N TYR A 75 3.62 7.36 -10.67
CA TYR A 75 3.52 5.96 -11.04
C TYR A 75 4.82 5.23 -10.75
N ASP A 76 4.79 4.26 -9.84
CA ASP A 76 5.96 3.48 -9.43
C ASP A 76 5.51 2.03 -9.18
N PRO A 77 5.46 1.15 -10.18
CA PRO A 77 5.02 -0.23 -9.99
C PRO A 77 6.09 -1.05 -9.26
N VAL A 78 5.70 -2.18 -8.68
CA VAL A 78 6.68 -3.14 -8.14
C VAL A 78 7.54 -3.68 -9.29
N PRO A 79 8.88 -3.56 -9.25
CA PRO A 79 9.78 -4.07 -10.29
C PRO A 79 9.68 -5.59 -10.39
#